data_AF-A0A353G0A8-F1
#
_entry.id   AF-A0A353G0A8-F1
#
_cell.length_a   1.000
_cell.length_b   1.000
_cell.length_c   1.000
_cell.angle_alpha   90.00
_cell.angle_beta   90.00
_cell.angle_gamma   90.00
#
_symmetry.space_group_name_H-M   'P 1'
#
loop_
_entity.id
_entity.type
_entity.pdbx_description
1 polymer ?
#
loop_
_entity_poly.entity_id
_entity_poly.type
_entity_poly.pdbx_seq_one_letter_code
_entity_poly.pdbx_strand_id
1 'polypeptide(L)' 'MADPTTEIDNRVEFALWANARAQEILVNEGSALALAARDMDDSQIQDAGLKLGAAIAEALLEVFDGLTES' A
#
# COMPACT_ATOMS: atom_id res chain seq x y z
N MET A 1 -25.52 1.04 -0.85
CA MET A 1 -24.61 0.36 -1.80
C MET A 1 -23.47 -0.13 -0.92
N ALA A 2 -23.42 -1.43 -0.63
CA ALA A 2 -22.34 -1.99 0.18
C ALA A 2 -21.08 -2.00 -0.69
N ASP A 3 -19.99 -1.45 -0.15
CA ASP A 3 -18.66 -1.60 -0.71
C ASP A 3 -18.36 -3.10 -0.81
N PRO A 4 -17.92 -3.66 -1.95
CA PRO A 4 -17.42 -5.02 -1.97
C PRO A 4 -16.12 -5.05 -1.17
N THR A 5 -16.24 -5.21 0.16
CA THR A 5 -15.18 -5.78 0.99
C THR A 5 -14.71 -7.00 0.23
N THR A 6 -13.47 -6.97 -0.25
CA THR A 6 -12.92 -8.04 -1.09
C THR A 6 -13.02 -9.32 -0.27
N GLU A 7 -13.94 -10.20 -0.64
CA GLU A 7 -14.18 -11.46 0.07
C GLU A 7 -12.99 -12.38 -0.26
N ILE A 8 -12.11 -12.58 0.73
CA ILE A 8 -10.91 -13.40 0.58
C ILE A 8 -11.27 -14.80 1.08
N ASP A 9 -11.60 -15.71 0.16
CA ASP A 9 -12.17 -17.01 0.50
C ASP A 9 -11.07 -18.07 0.75
N ASN A 10 -9.82 -17.77 0.34
CA ASN A 10 -8.68 -18.66 0.56
C ASN A 10 -7.31 -17.96 0.45
N ARG A 11 -6.24 -18.69 0.84
CA ARG A 11 -4.84 -18.20 0.80
C ARG A 11 -4.36 -17.73 -0.58
N VAL A 12 -4.89 -18.28 -1.68
CA VAL A 12 -4.47 -17.87 -3.03
C VAL A 12 -5.04 -16.50 -3.37
N GLU A 13 -6.32 -16.27 -3.05
CA GLU A 13 -6.96 -14.96 -3.24
C GLU A 13 -6.33 -13.89 -2.33
N PHE A 14 -6.00 -14.25 -1.09
CA PHE A 14 -5.27 -13.37 -0.18
C PHE A 14 -3.93 -12.93 -0.79
N ALA A 15 -3.17 -13.87 -1.34
CA ALA A 15 -1.87 -13.58 -1.94
C ALA A 15 -1.99 -12.69 -3.20
N LEU A 16 -3.05 -12.86 -4.00
CA LEU A 16 -3.31 -12.01 -5.15
C LEU A 16 -3.68 -10.59 -4.73
N TRP A 17 -4.58 -10.45 -3.75
CA TRP A 17 -4.95 -9.16 -3.19
C TRP A 17 -3.73 -8.44 -2.58
N ALA A 18 -2.95 -9.13 -1.74
CA ALA A 18 -1.78 -8.54 -1.09
C ALA A 18 -0.73 -8.05 -2.11
N ASN A 19 -0.56 -8.79 -3.21
CA ASN A 19 0.30 -8.35 -4.32
C ASN A 19 -0.24 -7.10 -5.02
N ALA A 20 -1.54 -7.06 -5.31
CA ALA A 20 -2.16 -5.87 -5.92
C ALA A 20 -2.03 -4.65 -5.00
N ARG A 21 -2.25 -4.82 -3.70
CA ARG A 21 -2.10 -3.76 -2.69
C ARG A 21 -0.66 -3.24 -2.63
N ALA A 22 0.33 -4.14 -2.62
CA ALA A 22 1.73 -3.75 -2.65
C ALA A 22 2.11 -2.98 -3.93
N GLN A 23 1.60 -3.40 -5.08
CA GLN A 23 1.84 -2.71 -6.36
C GLN A 23 1.24 -1.30 -6.37
N GLU A 24 0.03 -1.14 -5.85
CA GLU A 24 -0.62 0.17 -5.74
C GLU A 24 0.23 1.17 -4.92
N ILE A 25 0.73 0.74 -3.76
CA ILE A 25 1.57 1.57 -2.88
C ILE A 25 2.87 1.96 -3.58
N LEU A 26 3.52 1.01 -4.27
CA LEU A 26 4.74 1.29 -5.03
C LEU A 26 4.50 2.29 -6.16
N VAL A 27 3.39 2.16 -6.88
CA VAL A 27 3.04 3.07 -7.98
C VAL A 27 2.74 4.46 -7.47
N ASN A 28 1.96 4.59 -6.40
CA ASN A 28 1.52 5.90 -5.90
C ASN A 28 2.63 6.58 -5.09
N GLU A 29 3.05 5.96 -3.99
CA GLU A 29 3.95 6.59 -3.03
C GLU A 29 5.43 6.40 -3.42
N GLY A 30 5.77 5.23 -3.97
CA GLY A 30 7.13 4.95 -4.45
C GLY A 30 7.54 5.84 -5.64
N SER A 31 6.62 6.06 -6.60
CA SER A 31 6.89 6.97 -7.71
C SER A 31 7.02 8.42 -7.25
N ALA A 32 6.18 8.87 -6.31
CA ALA A 32 6.29 10.21 -5.73
C ALA A 32 7.65 10.44 -5.07
N LEU A 33 8.11 9.47 -4.28
CA LEU A 33 9.43 9.51 -3.66
C LEU A 33 10.57 9.52 -4.70
N ALA A 34 10.45 8.69 -5.74
CA ALA A 34 11.45 8.64 -6.82
C ALA A 34 11.53 9.96 -7.59
N LEU A 35 10.40 10.63 -7.85
CA LEU A 35 10.34 11.94 -8.49
C LEU A 35 10.98 13.01 -7.61
N ALA A 36 10.64 13.05 -6.32
CA ALA A 36 11.24 13.99 -5.37
C ALA A 36 12.77 13.81 -5.26
N ALA A 37 13.24 12.56 -5.23
CA ALA A 37 14.66 12.23 -5.23
C ALA A 37 15.37 12.67 -6.52
N ARG A 38 14.75 12.44 -7.68
CA ARG A 38 15.27 12.88 -8.99
C ARG A 38 15.45 14.39 -9.04
N ASP A 39 14.49 15.12 -8.49
CA ASP A 39 14.46 16.59 -8.52
C ASP A 39 15.31 17.21 -7.38
N MET A 40 15.91 16.38 -6.51
CA MET A 40 16.74 16.78 -5.35
C MET A 40 16.01 17.74 -4.40
N ASP A 41 14.70 17.55 -4.24
CA ASP A 41 13.88 18.35 -3.34
C ASP A 41 13.80 17.67 -1.96
N ASP A 42 14.67 18.06 -1.04
CA ASP A 42 14.76 17.48 0.30
C ASP A 42 13.44 17.53 1.08
N SER A 43 12.64 18.59 0.90
CA SER A 43 11.34 18.72 1.56
C SER A 43 10.33 17.71 1.01
N GLN A 44 10.27 17.55 -0.31
CA GLN A 44 9.38 16.57 -0.94
C GLN A 44 9.86 15.14 -0.71
N ILE A 45 11.17 14.90 -0.65
CA ILE A 45 11.73 13.59 -0.30
C ILE A 45 11.27 13.18 1.10
N GLN A 46 11.33 14.10 2.06
CA GLN A 46 10.88 13.83 3.42
C GLN A 46 9.37 13.52 3.46
N ASP A 47 8.54 14.36 2.83
CA ASP A 47 7.08 14.18 2.83
C ASP A 47 6.67 12.88 2.12
N ALA A 48 7.22 12.61 0.93
CA ALA A 48 6.94 11.38 0.19
C ALA A 48 7.44 10.13 0.92
N GLY A 49 8.58 10.21 1.61
CA GLY A 49 9.10 9.11 2.43
C GLY A 49 8.18 8.78 3.62
N LEU A 50 7.65 9.80 4.28
CA LEU A 50 6.68 9.63 5.37
C LEU A 50 5.38 9.00 4.86
N LYS A 51 4.84 9.47 3.73
CA LYS A 51 3.64 8.93 3.11
C LYS A 51 3.80 7.47 2.70
N LEU A 52 4.92 7.11 2.06
CA LEU A 52 5.22 5.73 1.71
C LEU A 52 5.28 4.83 2.96
N GLY A 53 5.96 5.28 4.03
CA GLY A 53 6.03 4.53 5.28
C GLY A 53 4.67 4.33 5.94
N ALA A 54 3.83 5.36 5.94
CA ALA A 54 2.46 5.28 6.45
C ALA A 54 1.60 4.31 5.64
N ALA A 55 1.63 4.40 4.30
CA ALA A 55 0.87 3.51 3.43
C ALA A 55 1.29 2.03 3.60
N ILE A 56 2.58 1.76 3.79
CA ILE A 56 3.05 0.40 4.11
C ILE A 56 2.49 -0.07 5.46
N ALA A 57 2.52 0.77 6.49
CA ALA A 57 1.99 0.41 7.80
C ALA A 57 0.48 0.14 7.76
N GLU A 58 -0.28 0.96 7.05
CA GLU A 58 -1.72 0.76 6.82
C GLU A 58 -2.00 -0.56 6.08
N ALA A 59 -1.25 -0.86 5.02
CA ALA A 59 -1.40 -2.11 4.29
C ALA A 59 -1.07 -3.36 5.12
N LEU A 60 -0.14 -3.26 6.07
CA LEU A 60 0.13 -4.36 7.01
C LEU A 60 -1.04 -4.59 7.97
N LEU A 61 -1.76 -3.54 8.36
CA LEU A 61 -2.97 -3.65 9.16
C LEU A 61 -4.11 -4.26 8.33
N GLU A 62 -4.30 -3.82 7.09
CA GLU A 62 -5.29 -4.42 6.17
C GLU A 62 -5.02 -5.92 5.93
N VAL A 63 -3.74 -6.31 5.79
CA VAL A 63 -3.31 -7.71 5.73
C VAL A 63 -3.71 -8.47 6.99
N PHE A 64 -3.48 -7.88 8.17
CA PHE A 64 -3.85 -8.51 9.44
C PHE A 64 -5.37 -8.70 9.53
N ASP A 65 -6.14 -7.66 9.20
CA ASP A 65 -7.60 -7.70 9.24
C ASP A 65 -8.12 -8.80 8.29
N GLY A 66 -7.64 -8.83 7.04
CA GLY A 66 -8.01 -9.86 6.06
C GLY A 66 -7.64 -11.29 6.45
N LEU A 67 -6.67 -11.49 7.35
CA LEU A 67 -6.37 -12.81 7.93
C LEU A 67 -7.27 -13.17 9.11
N THR A 68 -7.77 -12.19 9.86
CA THR A 68 -8.63 -12.40 11.04
C THR A 68 -10.12 -12.52 10.70
N GLU A 69 -10.53 -11.96 9.57
CA GLU A 69 -11.91 -12.02 9.07
C GLU A 69 -12.19 -13.26 8.17
N SER A 70 -11.18 -14.12 7.94
CA SER A 70 -11.30 -15.38 7.18
C SER A 70 -11.77 -16.57 8.01
#